data_AF-A0A8T7CR46-F1
#
_entry.id   AF-A0A8T7CR46-F1
#
_cell.length_a   1.000
_cell.length_b   1.000
_cell.length_c   1.000
_cell.angle_alpha   90.00
_cell.angle_beta   90.00
_cell.angle_gamma   90.00
#
_symmetry.space_group_name_H-M   'P 1'
#
loop_
_entity.id
_entity.type
_entity.pdbx_description
1 polymer ?
#
loop_
_entity_poly.entity_id
_entity_poly.type
_entity_poly.pdbx_seq_one_letter_code
_entity_poly.pdbx_strand_id
1 'polypeptide(L)' 'MHKLFKLYELKSLSLKNRIVMAPMTRCRAGEGDMPTPRMAEYYAQRATA' A
#
# COMPACT_ATOMS: atom_id res chain seq x y z
N MET A 1 -6.78 -15.35 19.30
CA MET A 1 -5.52 -14.81 18.75
C MET A 1 -5.77 -14.34 17.32
N HIS A 2 -5.66 -13.04 17.02
CA HIS A 2 -6.09 -12.49 15.73
C HIS A 2 -5.07 -12.72 14.63
N LYS A 3 -5.43 -13.54 13.62
CA LYS A 3 -4.58 -13.86 12.47
C LYS A 3 -4.18 -12.63 11.65
N LEU A 4 -4.98 -11.55 11.69
CA LEU A 4 -4.77 -10.33 10.92
C LEU A 4 -3.42 -9.66 11.17
N PHE A 5 -2.93 -9.65 12.42
CA PHE A 5 -1.69 -8.98 12.81
C PHE A 5 -0.47 -9.92 12.79
N LYS A 6 -0.59 -11.10 12.20
CA LYS A 6 0.51 -12.07 12.10
C LYS A 6 1.20 -11.97 10.75
N LEU A 7 2.50 -12.28 10.76
CA LEU A 7 3.30 -12.42 9.55
C LEU A 7 2.61 -13.31 8.52
N TYR A 8 2.84 -12.98 7.26
CA TYR A 8 2.30 -13.72 6.13
C TYR A 8 3.32 -13.79 5.00
N GLU A 9 3.60 -15.02 4.56
CA GLU A 9 4.48 -15.27 3.43
C GLU A 9 3.64 -15.30 2.14
N LEU A 10 3.87 -14.32 1.27
CA LEU A 10 3.28 -14.23 -0.05
C LEU A 10 4.35 -14.51 -1.11
N LYS A 11 4.41 -15.75 -1.57
CA LYS A 11 5.46 -16.23 -2.50
C LYS A 11 6.85 -15.95 -1.91
N SER A 12 7.61 -15.02 -2.50
CA SER A 12 8.95 -14.62 -2.07
C SER A 12 8.98 -13.38 -1.17
N LEU A 13 7.81 -12.89 -0.72
CA LEU A 13 7.70 -11.69 0.11
C LEU A 13 7.16 -12.04 1.50
N SER A 14 7.90 -11.60 2.53
CA SER A 14 7.43 -11.66 3.92
C SER A 14 6.70 -10.37 4.28
N LEU A 15 5.41 -10.46 4.60
CA LEU A 15 4.56 -9.34 4.96
C LEU A 15 4.35 -9.29 6.48
N LYS A 16 4.34 -8.07 7.03
CA LYS A 16 4.26 -7.84 8.49
C LYS A 16 2.90 -8.25 9.09
N ASN A 17 1.85 -8.25 8.27
CA ASN A 17 0.48 -8.52 8.68
C ASN A 17 -0.34 -9.09 7.49
N ARG A 18 -1.65 -9.26 7.66
CA ARG A 18 -2.62 -9.69 6.63
C ARG A 18 -3.65 -8.61 6.30
N ILE A 19 -3.32 -7.37 6.57
CA ILE A 19 -4.10 -6.19 6.21
C ILE A 19 -3.57 -5.74 4.84
N VAL A 20 -4.45 -5.36 3.94
CA VAL A 20 -4.08 -5.01 2.56
C VAL A 20 -4.69 -3.68 2.20
N MET A 21 -3.90 -2.83 1.53
CA MET A 21 -4.40 -1.64 0.87
C MET A 21 -4.95 -2.03 -0.50
N ALA A 22 -6.28 -2.04 -0.64
CA ALA A 22 -6.94 -2.33 -1.91
C ALA A 22 -6.53 -1.32 -3.01
N PRO A 23 -6.55 -1.71 -4.30
CA PRO A 23 -6.33 -0.77 -5.39
C PRO A 23 -7.48 0.26 -5.44
N MET A 24 -7.13 1.55 -5.49
CA MET A 24 -8.08 2.65 -5.46
C MET A 24 -7.68 3.75 -6.45
N THR A 25 -8.51 4.01 -7.45
CA THR A 25 -8.35 5.18 -8.34
C THR A 25 -8.57 6.46 -7.54
N ARG A 26 -7.59 7.37 -7.55
CA ARG A 26 -7.63 8.61 -6.76
C ARG A 26 -7.76 9.89 -7.58
N CYS A 27 -7.61 9.82 -8.91
CA CYS A 27 -7.56 10.98 -9.80
C CYS A 27 -6.55 12.04 -9.33
N ARG A 28 -5.33 11.59 -8.95
CA ARG A 28 -4.25 12.45 -8.41
C ARG A 28 -3.02 12.54 -9.30
N ALA A 29 -3.07 11.94 -10.49
CA ALA A 29 -2.00 12.06 -11.46
C ALA A 29 -1.89 13.52 -11.94
N GLY A 30 -0.67 13.95 -12.26
CA GLY A 30 -0.40 15.27 -12.84
C GLY A 30 -0.61 15.28 -14.35
N GLU A 31 0.00 16.26 -15.01
CA GLU A 31 0.02 16.36 -16.47
C GLU A 31 0.64 15.10 -17.11
N GLY A 32 0.05 14.64 -18.22
CA GLY A 32 0.49 13.42 -18.91
C GLY A 32 0.37 12.14 -18.07
N ASP A 33 -0.57 12.10 -17.12
CA ASP A 33 -0.78 10.98 -16.19
C ASP A 33 0.44 10.66 -15.29
N MET A 34 1.34 11.64 -15.12
CA MET A 34 2.57 11.44 -14.36
C MET A 34 2.31 11.38 -12.85
N PRO A 35 2.92 10.42 -12.12
CA PRO A 35 2.90 10.41 -10.67
C PRO A 35 3.50 11.69 -10.07
N THR A 36 2.93 12.14 -8.94
CA THR A 36 3.35 13.38 -8.26
C THR A 36 3.99 13.10 -6.88
N PRO A 37 4.80 14.02 -6.32
CA PRO A 37 5.38 13.85 -4.97
C PRO A 37 4.32 13.59 -3.88
N ARG A 38 3.13 14.20 -4.02
CA ARG A 38 1.99 13.99 -3.11
C ARG A 38 1.47 12.54 -3.15
N MET A 39 1.59 11.84 -4.27
CA MET A 39 1.24 10.42 -4.36
C MET A 39 2.23 9.55 -3.58
N ALA A 40 3.53 9.88 -3.64
CA ALA A 40 4.55 9.18 -2.85
C ALA A 40 4.30 9.34 -1.34
N GLU A 41 4.05 10.56 -0.88
CA GLU A 41 3.68 10.81 0.52
C GLU A 41 2.42 10.04 0.94
N TYR A 42 1.40 10.03 0.08
CA TYR A 42 0.15 9.31 0.33
C TYR A 42 0.35 7.81 0.56
N TYR A 43 1.23 7.15 -0.21
CA TYR A 43 1.55 5.74 -0.03
C TYR A 43 2.47 5.50 1.17
N ALA A 44 3.45 6.38 1.42
CA ALA A 44 4.33 6.28 2.59
C ALA A 44 3.55 6.29 3.91
N GLN A 45 2.54 7.16 4.02
CA GLN A 45 1.63 7.22 5.18
C GLN A 45 0.83 5.93 5.43
N ARG A 46 0.74 5.04 4.43
CA ARG A 46 -0.08 3.80 4.46
C ARG A 46 0.75 2.53 4.33
N ALA A 47 2.07 2.63 4.33
CA ALA A 47 2.97 1.49 4.16
C ALA A 47 2.97 0.49 5.34
N THR A 48 2.23 0.79 6.42
CA THR A 48 2.01 -0.12 7.55
C THR A 48 0.76 -0.97 7.41
N ALA A 49 -0.10 -0.64 6.44
CA ALA A 49 -1.25 -1.45 6.07
C ALA A 49 -0.76 -2.84 5.68
#